data_AF-A0AAN8YXS1-F1
#
_entry.id   AF-A0AAN8YXS1-F1
#
_cell.length_a   1.000
_cell.length_b   1.000
_cell.length_c   1.000
_cell.angle_alpha   90.00
_cell.angle_beta   90.00
_cell.angle_gamma   90.00
#
_symmetry.space_group_name_H-M   'P 1'
#
loop_
_entity.id
_entity.type
_entity.pdbx_description
1 polymer ?
#
loop_
_entity_poly.entity_id
_entity_poly.type
_entity_poly.pdbx_seq_one_letter_code
_entity_poly.pdbx_strand_id
1 'polypeptide(L)'
;MSRCGTHGSGQPKTRSAYIWVGNSELQCPGYCAWPFHQPLYGPQTPPLVPPNGDVGVDGVIINLATLLAGTVTNPFKNGYFQGPADAPLEAVSACTGVFGTGSYPGYPGRVLTDETTGASYNAHGVHGRRYLVPAMWDPQTSACFTLV
;
A
#
# COMPACT_ATOMS: atom_id res chain seq x y z
N MET A 1 12.08 0.16 13.41
CA MET A 1 11.90 -0.26 12.00
C MET A 1 10.69 -1.16 11.94
N SER A 2 9.51 -0.61 11.68
CA SER A 2 8.28 -1.40 11.49
C SER A 2 8.23 -1.78 10.02
N ARG A 3 8.64 -3.00 9.68
CA ARG A 3 8.59 -3.51 8.29
C ARG A 3 7.39 -4.43 8.16
N CYS A 4 6.33 -3.93 7.52
CA CYS A 4 5.14 -4.72 7.18
C CYS A 4 5.42 -5.80 6.12
N GLY A 5 6.58 -5.69 5.47
CA GLY A 5 7.11 -6.70 4.57
C GLY A 5 8.41 -6.23 3.92
N THR A 6 8.90 -7.02 2.97
CA THR A 6 10.05 -6.71 2.14
C THR A 6 9.92 -7.41 0.79
N HIS A 7 10.56 -6.87 -0.23
CA HIS A 7 10.84 -7.60 -1.47
C HIS A 7 12.35 -7.62 -1.75
N GLY A 8 12.77 -8.50 -2.64
CA GLY A 8 14.16 -8.61 -3.04
C GLY A 8 14.37 -9.61 -4.17
N SER A 9 15.62 -9.81 -4.54
CA SER A 9 16.03 -10.76 -5.58
C SER A 9 16.99 -11.80 -5.02
N GLY A 10 16.82 -13.05 -5.44
CA GLY A 10 17.71 -14.18 -5.14
C GLY A 10 19.06 -14.06 -5.86
N GLN A 11 19.87 -15.12 -5.77
CA GLN A 11 21.24 -15.09 -6.26
C GLN A 11 21.35 -14.76 -7.77
N PRO A 12 22.47 -14.14 -8.20
CA PRO A 12 22.65 -13.65 -9.57
C PRO A 12 22.42 -14.69 -10.68
N LYS A 13 22.60 -15.97 -10.37
CA LYS A 13 22.48 -17.09 -11.31
C LYS A 13 21.03 -17.50 -11.61
N THR A 14 20.07 -17.20 -10.73
CA THR A 14 18.66 -17.59 -10.90
C THR A 14 17.70 -16.39 -11.03
N ARG A 15 18.17 -15.15 -10.81
CA ARG A 15 17.43 -13.87 -10.96
C ARG A 15 15.93 -13.95 -10.59
N SER A 16 15.60 -14.66 -9.52
CA SER A 16 14.23 -14.78 -9.04
C SER A 16 13.92 -13.63 -8.09
N ALA A 17 12.78 -12.97 -8.24
CA ALA A 17 12.33 -11.97 -7.28
C ALA A 17 11.40 -12.63 -6.25
N TYR A 18 11.37 -12.11 -5.03
CA TYR A 18 10.52 -12.61 -3.95
C TYR A 18 9.89 -11.46 -3.17
N ILE A 19 8.74 -11.75 -2.58
CA ILE A 19 8.01 -10.86 -1.68
C ILE A 19 7.77 -11.62 -0.38
N TRP A 20 7.94 -10.94 0.74
CA TRP A 20 7.55 -11.40 2.05
C TRP A 20 6.66 -10.33 2.69
N VAL A 21 5.45 -10.72 3.10
CA VAL A 21 4.49 -9.85 3.78
C VAL A 21 4.24 -10.41 5.17
N GLY A 22 4.32 -9.55 6.18
CA GLY A 22 4.02 -9.91 7.57
C GLY A 22 2.51 -9.88 7.85
N ASN A 23 2.09 -10.53 8.93
CA ASN A 23 0.72 -10.37 9.43
C ASN A 23 0.55 -8.95 9.98
N SER A 24 -0.31 -8.16 9.34
CA SER A 24 -0.51 -6.74 9.66
C SER A 24 -1.22 -6.50 11.00
N GLU A 25 -1.96 -7.48 11.52
CA GLU A 25 -2.62 -7.42 12.83
C GLU A 25 -1.64 -7.69 13.99
N LEU A 26 -0.56 -8.43 13.74
CA LEU A 26 0.44 -8.73 14.78
C LEU A 26 1.63 -7.76 14.72
N GLN A 27 1.98 -7.29 13.53
CA GLN A 27 3.16 -6.45 13.31
C GLN A 27 2.78 -4.97 13.27
N CYS A 28 2.62 -4.35 14.44
CA CYS A 28 2.26 -2.92 14.57
C CYS A 28 1.02 -2.51 13.76
N PRO A 29 -0.20 -2.88 14.20
CA PRO A 29 -1.46 -2.62 13.48
C PRO A 29 -1.66 -1.17 13.04
N GLY A 30 -1.34 -0.22 13.92
CA GLY A 30 -1.44 1.21 13.61
C GLY A 30 -0.44 1.72 12.57
N TYR A 31 0.41 0.85 12.01
CA TYR A 31 1.27 1.16 10.88
C TYR A 31 0.95 0.23 9.70
N CYS A 32 0.94 -1.09 9.93
CA CYS A 32 0.80 -2.06 8.85
C CYS A 32 -0.64 -2.32 8.38
N ALA A 33 -1.63 -1.97 9.20
CA ALA A 33 -3.04 -2.05 8.84
C ALA A 33 -3.70 -0.68 8.70
N TRP A 34 -2.92 0.42 8.67
CA TRP A 34 -3.47 1.73 8.34
C TRP A 34 -3.98 1.74 6.88
N PRO A 35 -5.17 2.27 6.57
CA PRO A 35 -6.05 3.11 7.40
C PRO A 35 -7.18 2.36 8.15
N PHE A 36 -7.12 1.04 8.26
CA PHE A 36 -8.13 0.20 8.93
C PHE A 36 -7.89 0.01 10.44
N HIS A 37 -6.75 0.47 10.94
CA HIS A 37 -6.45 0.54 12.37
C HIS A 37 -6.06 1.96 12.77
N GLN A 38 -6.31 2.32 14.03
CA GLN A 38 -5.90 3.59 14.60
C GLN A 38 -4.38 3.79 14.43
N PRO A 39 -3.92 4.90 13.83
CA PRO A 39 -2.51 5.11 13.52
C PRO A 39 -1.68 5.28 14.79
N LEU A 40 -0.46 4.74 14.78
CA LEU A 40 0.47 4.87 15.92
C LEU A 40 0.94 6.31 16.15
N TYR A 41 1.03 7.10 15.07
CA TYR A 41 1.47 8.49 15.09
C TYR A 41 0.62 9.33 14.12
N GLY A 42 0.56 10.65 14.34
CA GLY A 42 -0.19 11.57 13.48
C GLY A 42 -1.68 11.70 13.87
N PRO A 43 -2.51 12.27 12.98
CA PRO A 43 -3.93 12.49 13.23
C PRO A 43 -4.65 11.19 13.61
N GLN A 44 -5.40 11.24 14.71
CA GLN A 44 -6.14 10.10 15.26
C GLN A 44 -7.55 10.02 14.66
N THR A 45 -7.65 10.13 13.33
CA THR A 45 -8.92 9.99 12.62
C THR A 45 -9.49 8.58 12.81
N PRO A 46 -10.82 8.42 12.90
CA PRO A 46 -11.44 7.10 12.97
C PRO A 46 -10.96 6.21 11.80
N PRO A 47 -10.61 4.94 12.07
CA PRO A 47 -10.20 4.02 11.02
C PRO A 47 -11.32 3.80 9.99
N LEU A 48 -10.93 3.49 8.77
CA LEU A 48 -11.85 3.03 7.74
C LEU A 48 -12.37 1.63 8.06
N VAL A 49 -13.53 1.28 7.50
CA VAL A 49 -14.07 -0.07 7.61
C VAL A 49 -13.41 -0.97 6.55
N PRO A 50 -12.78 -2.10 6.93
CA PRO A 50 -12.09 -3.00 6.01
C PRO A 50 -13.07 -3.67 5.03
N PRO A 51 -12.82 -3.62 3.70
CA PRO A 51 -13.75 -4.17 2.71
C PRO A 51 -13.83 -5.71 2.68
N ASN A 52 -12.87 -6.40 3.28
CA ASN A 52 -12.90 -7.86 3.45
C ASN A 52 -13.29 -8.27 4.88
N GLY A 53 -13.68 -7.31 5.73
CA GLY A 53 -14.18 -7.55 7.09
C GLY A 53 -13.10 -7.86 8.13
N ASP A 54 -11.82 -7.83 7.76
CA ASP A 54 -10.69 -8.12 8.65
C ASP A 54 -9.56 -7.12 8.45
N VAL A 55 -9.20 -6.42 9.54
CA VAL A 55 -8.18 -5.36 9.55
C VAL A 55 -6.80 -5.89 9.14
N GLY A 56 -6.44 -7.10 9.59
CA GLY A 56 -5.16 -7.73 9.29
C GLY A 56 -5.04 -8.13 7.83
N VAL A 57 -6.08 -8.74 7.27
CA VAL A 57 -6.15 -9.17 5.86
C VAL A 57 -6.10 -7.96 4.94
N ASP A 58 -6.90 -6.93 5.19
CA ASP A 58 -6.90 -5.73 4.35
C ASP A 58 -5.59 -4.94 4.45
N GLY A 59 -4.93 -4.95 5.62
CA GLY A 59 -3.55 -4.47 5.77
C GLY A 59 -2.54 -5.30 4.95
N VAL A 60 -2.66 -6.63 4.96
CA VAL A 60 -1.82 -7.52 4.14
C VAL A 60 -2.00 -7.23 2.66
N ILE A 61 -3.22 -6.94 2.20
CA ILE A 61 -3.52 -6.62 0.79
C ILE A 61 -2.81 -5.32 0.38
N ILE A 62 -2.87 -4.27 1.20
CA ILE A 62 -2.15 -3.01 0.96
C ILE A 62 -0.63 -3.24 0.86
N ASN A 63 -0.07 -3.98 1.82
CA ASN A 63 1.36 -4.27 1.87
C ASN A 63 1.82 -5.14 0.70
N LEU A 64 1.02 -6.14 0.32
CA LEU A 64 1.28 -6.99 -0.83
C LEU A 64 1.25 -6.18 -2.12
N ALA A 65 0.25 -5.32 -2.33
CA ALA A 65 0.18 -4.47 -3.51
C ALA A 65 1.39 -3.54 -3.61
N THR A 66 1.79 -2.93 -2.48
CA THR A 66 2.99 -2.08 -2.38
C THR A 66 4.25 -2.82 -2.81
N LEU A 67 4.49 -3.99 -2.21
CA LEU A 67 5.71 -4.76 -2.44
C LEU A 67 5.72 -5.42 -3.81
N LEU A 68 4.57 -5.86 -4.32
CA LEU A 68 4.44 -6.43 -5.66
C LEU A 68 4.77 -5.38 -6.73
N ALA A 69 4.26 -4.16 -6.58
CA ALA A 69 4.61 -3.06 -7.48
C ALA A 69 6.12 -2.78 -7.46
N GLY A 70 6.75 -2.70 -6.28
CA GLY A 70 8.20 -2.55 -6.15
C GLY A 70 8.97 -3.70 -6.80
N THR A 71 8.51 -4.93 -6.60
CA THR A 71 9.14 -6.14 -7.17
C THR A 71 9.07 -6.15 -8.69
N VAL A 72 7.95 -5.77 -9.28
CA VAL A 72 7.76 -5.78 -10.74
C VAL A 72 8.49 -4.62 -11.41
N THR A 73 8.44 -3.43 -10.81
CA THR A 73 8.96 -2.20 -11.42
C THR A 73 10.43 -1.91 -11.07
N ASN A 74 10.93 -2.46 -9.97
CA ASN A 74 12.28 -2.26 -9.49
C ASN A 74 12.93 -3.53 -8.88
N PRO A 75 12.85 -4.72 -9.54
CA PRO A 75 13.30 -5.99 -8.96
C PRO A 75 14.79 -6.02 -8.57
N PHE A 76 15.62 -5.25 -9.26
CA PHE A 76 17.08 -5.23 -9.10
C PHE A 76 17.63 -3.87 -8.66
N LYS A 77 16.77 -3.00 -8.11
CA LYS A 77 17.14 -1.68 -7.56
C LYS A 77 17.77 -0.71 -8.56
N ASN A 78 17.40 -0.83 -9.84
CA ASN A 78 17.89 0.02 -10.92
C ASN A 78 16.81 0.34 -11.97
N GLY A 79 15.54 0.17 -11.60
CA GLY A 79 14.37 0.37 -12.47
C GLY A 79 13.62 1.64 -12.09
N TYR A 80 12.41 1.45 -11.57
CA TYR A 80 11.45 2.53 -11.33
C TYR A 80 11.47 3.03 -9.88
N PHE A 81 11.98 4.25 -9.66
CA PHE A 81 11.99 4.90 -8.36
C PHE A 81 12.07 6.44 -8.48
N GLN A 82 11.62 7.11 -7.43
CA GLN A 82 11.76 8.53 -7.19
C GLN A 82 12.97 8.80 -6.29
N GLY A 83 13.72 9.87 -6.58
CA GLY A 83 14.88 10.28 -5.80
C GLY A 83 16.20 9.64 -6.25
N PRO A 84 17.29 9.84 -5.48
CA PRO A 84 18.60 9.29 -5.83
C PRO A 84 18.67 7.78 -5.55
N ALA A 85 19.57 7.08 -6.25
CA ALA A 85 19.66 5.61 -6.21
C ALA A 85 20.15 5.04 -4.86
N ASP A 86 20.78 5.85 -4.01
CA ASP A 86 21.20 5.51 -2.66
C ASP A 86 20.06 5.63 -1.62
N ALA A 87 19.00 6.36 -1.94
CA ALA A 87 17.79 6.50 -1.12
C ALA A 87 16.50 6.52 -1.98
N PRO A 88 16.21 5.44 -2.75
CA PRO A 88 15.10 5.42 -3.67
C PRO A 88 13.75 5.22 -2.96
N LEU A 89 12.74 5.99 -3.38
CA LEU A 89 11.33 5.70 -3.11
C LEU A 89 10.75 4.97 -4.32
N GLU A 90 10.25 3.76 -4.14
CA GLU A 90 9.74 2.93 -5.23
C GLU A 90 8.32 3.36 -5.63
N ALA A 91 7.79 2.73 -6.69
CA ALA A 91 6.53 3.11 -7.33
C ALA A 91 5.39 3.43 -6.35
N VAL A 92 5.25 2.65 -5.28
CA VAL A 92 4.19 2.84 -4.30
C VAL A 92 4.69 3.52 -3.02
N SER A 93 5.93 3.29 -2.58
CA SER A 93 6.44 3.90 -1.35
C SER A 93 6.64 5.41 -1.48
N ALA A 94 6.83 5.92 -2.71
CA ALA A 94 6.72 7.34 -3.04
C ALA A 94 5.34 7.95 -2.71
N CYS A 95 4.28 7.13 -2.71
CA CYS A 95 2.88 7.52 -2.50
C CYS A 95 2.32 6.99 -1.18
N THR A 96 3.17 6.84 -0.16
CA THR A 96 2.77 6.26 1.13
C THR A 96 1.52 6.94 1.68
N GLY A 97 0.48 6.13 1.89
CA GLY A 97 -0.78 6.54 2.48
C GLY A 97 -1.76 7.29 1.55
N VAL A 98 -1.46 7.35 0.26
CA VAL A 98 -2.36 7.91 -0.76
C VAL A 98 -3.22 6.79 -1.33
N PHE A 99 -4.53 6.85 -1.10
CA PHE A 99 -5.49 5.84 -1.57
C PHE A 99 -6.62 6.43 -2.45
N GLY A 100 -6.90 7.73 -2.34
CA GLY A 100 -7.95 8.40 -3.11
C GLY A 100 -7.65 9.86 -3.37
N THR A 101 -8.45 10.52 -4.19
CA THR A 101 -8.23 11.95 -4.49
C THR A 101 -8.23 12.83 -3.23
N GLY A 102 -7.28 13.77 -3.18
CA GLY A 102 -7.14 14.72 -2.07
C GLY A 102 -6.53 14.15 -0.79
N SER A 103 -5.82 13.02 -0.84
CA SER A 103 -5.05 12.51 0.31
C SER A 103 -4.06 13.54 0.85
N TYR A 104 -3.83 13.50 2.16
CA TYR A 104 -2.80 14.26 2.86
C TYR A 104 -2.39 13.49 4.13
N PRO A 105 -1.31 13.86 4.85
CA PRO A 105 -0.88 13.12 6.04
C PRO A 105 -2.01 12.93 7.07
N GLY A 106 -2.38 11.68 7.33
CA GLY A 106 -3.49 11.31 8.24
C GLY A 106 -4.87 11.19 7.59
N TYR A 107 -5.02 11.54 6.32
CA TYR A 107 -6.25 11.34 5.54
C TYR A 107 -5.96 10.50 4.30
N PRO A 108 -6.53 9.28 4.17
CA PRO A 108 -6.24 8.38 3.05
C PRO A 108 -6.74 8.90 1.70
N GLY A 109 -7.52 9.98 1.67
CA GLY A 109 -8.15 10.52 0.48
C GLY A 109 -9.62 10.14 0.39
N ARG A 110 -10.28 10.65 -0.64
CA ARG A 110 -11.67 10.31 -0.92
C ARG A 110 -11.73 8.96 -1.63
N VAL A 111 -12.27 7.98 -0.93
CA VAL A 111 -12.44 6.61 -1.42
C VAL A 111 -13.93 6.29 -1.55
N LEU A 112 -14.26 5.20 -2.22
CA LEU A 112 -15.64 4.73 -2.31
C LEU A 112 -16.06 4.07 -0.99
N THR A 113 -17.34 4.17 -0.67
CA THR A 113 -17.94 3.55 0.53
C THR A 113 -19.08 2.64 0.10
N ASP A 114 -19.14 1.45 0.67
CA ASP A 114 -20.31 0.58 0.56
C ASP A 114 -21.42 1.08 1.49
N GLU A 115 -22.60 1.37 0.93
CA GLU A 115 -23.71 1.93 1.71
C GLU A 115 -24.30 0.95 2.73
N THR A 116 -24.15 -0.37 2.51
CA THR A 116 -24.73 -1.39 3.38
C THR A 116 -23.82 -1.75 4.55
N THR A 117 -22.52 -1.83 4.30
CA THR A 117 -21.50 -2.32 5.24
C THR A 117 -20.62 -1.21 5.80
N GLY A 118 -20.59 -0.04 5.16
CA GLY A 118 -19.66 1.05 5.48
C GLY A 118 -18.23 0.82 4.98
N ALA A 119 -17.95 -0.31 4.33
CA ALA A 119 -16.63 -0.68 3.83
C ALA A 119 -16.04 0.37 2.89
N SER A 120 -14.78 0.74 3.09
CA SER A 120 -14.08 1.72 2.25
C SER A 120 -13.14 1.04 1.26
N TYR A 121 -13.20 1.42 -0.02
CA TYR A 121 -12.45 0.76 -1.10
C TYR A 121 -12.17 1.71 -2.27
N ASN A 122 -11.24 1.34 -3.15
CA ASN A 122 -10.96 2.07 -4.39
C ASN A 122 -10.78 1.14 -5.60
N ALA A 123 -10.82 -0.18 -5.40
CA ALA A 123 -10.66 -1.17 -6.45
C ALA A 123 -11.79 -2.21 -6.41
N HIS A 124 -12.29 -2.56 -7.59
CA HIS A 124 -13.19 -3.68 -7.80
C HIS A 124 -12.40 -4.92 -8.22
N GLY A 125 -12.51 -5.98 -7.43
CA GLY A 125 -11.93 -7.28 -7.69
C GLY A 125 -12.87 -8.22 -8.43
N VAL A 126 -12.37 -9.42 -8.72
CA VAL A 126 -13.17 -10.51 -9.29
C VAL A 126 -14.24 -10.98 -8.30
N HIS A 127 -15.36 -11.50 -8.83
CA HIS A 127 -16.48 -12.04 -8.04
C HIS A 127 -17.04 -11.06 -6.99
N GLY A 128 -17.07 -9.77 -7.32
CA GLY A 128 -17.64 -8.73 -6.46
C GLY A 128 -16.79 -8.35 -5.26
N ARG A 129 -15.56 -8.88 -5.14
CA ARG A 129 -14.62 -8.49 -4.10
C ARG A 129 -14.23 -7.01 -4.24
N ARG A 130 -13.88 -6.38 -3.13
CA ARG A 130 -13.45 -4.99 -3.09
C ARG A 130 -12.17 -4.88 -2.29
N TYR A 131 -11.33 -3.94 -2.69
CA TYR A 131 -10.02 -3.74 -2.11
C TYR A 131 -9.72 -2.26 -1.97
N LEU A 132 -8.90 -1.94 -0.98
CA LEU A 132 -8.19 -0.68 -0.92
C LEU A 132 -6.74 -0.94 -1.30
N VAL A 133 -6.28 -0.33 -2.38
CA VAL A 133 -4.91 -0.46 -2.88
C VAL A 133 -4.25 0.91 -2.99
N PRO A 134 -2.94 1.01 -2.74
CA PRO A 134 -2.26 2.31 -2.71
C PRO A 134 -2.12 2.91 -4.11
N ALA A 135 -1.94 4.22 -4.16
CA ALA A 135 -1.57 4.93 -5.38
C ALA A 135 -0.20 4.52 -5.90
N MET A 136 0.02 4.72 -7.20
CA MET A 136 1.34 4.60 -7.81
C MET A 136 1.82 5.97 -8.25
N TRP A 137 3.09 6.24 -7.98
CA TRP A 137 3.79 7.39 -8.52
C TRP A 137 3.89 7.27 -10.03
N ASP A 138 4.00 8.39 -10.73
CA ASP A 138 4.28 8.46 -12.16
C ASP A 138 5.47 9.42 -12.41
N PRO A 139 6.59 8.95 -12.99
CA PRO A 139 7.75 9.78 -13.26
C PRO A 139 7.50 10.86 -14.30
N GLN A 140 6.52 10.69 -15.19
CA GLN A 140 6.25 11.65 -16.25
C GLN A 140 5.61 12.92 -15.69
N THR A 141 4.69 12.76 -14.75
CA THR A 141 3.96 13.87 -14.12
C THR A 141 4.51 14.23 -12.74
N SER A 142 5.40 13.40 -12.17
CA SER A 142 5.90 13.51 -10.79
C SER A 142 4.78 13.53 -9.74
N ALA A 143 3.68 12.82 -10.01
CA ALA A 143 2.50 12.77 -9.15
C ALA A 143 2.07 11.33 -8.83
N CYS A 144 1.29 11.17 -7.76
CA CYS A 144 0.67 9.91 -7.37
C CYS A 144 -0.73 9.78 -7.98
N PHE A 145 -1.00 8.69 -8.66
CA PHE A 145 -2.31 8.38 -9.23
C PHE A 145 -3.04 7.31 -8.43
N THR A 146 -4.29 7.63 -8.10
CA THR A 146 -5.24 6.76 -7.42
C THR A 146 -6.22 6.16 -8.43
N LEU A 147 -6.93 5.10 -8.03
CA LEU A 147 -7.98 4.52 -8.86
C LEU A 147 -9.30 5.34 -8.82
N VAL A 148 -9.45 6.22 -7.83
CA VAL A 148 -10.63 7.07 -7.56
C VAL A 148 -10.23 8.42 -7.00
#